data_AF-A0A7Y5UWF0-F1
#
_entry.id   AF-A0A7Y5UWF0-F1
#
_cell.length_a   1.000
_cell.length_b   1.000
_cell.length_c   1.000
_cell.angle_alpha   90.00
_cell.angle_beta   90.00
_cell.angle_gamma   90.00
#
_symmetry.space_group_name_H-M   'P 1'
#
loop_
_entity.id
_entity.type
_entity.pdbx_description
1 polymer ?
#
loop_
_entity_poly.entity_id
_entity_poly.type
_entity_poly.pdbx_seq_one_letter_code
_entity_poly.pdbx_strand_id
1 'polypeptide(L)'
;MDDTARFLARCRAWLEPGQSVTIGRAPGRLDAFGGVIDYTGGTVCEMPLAIATHAAIQPRADRQLRIVSLEAAEHGLATEVTWELDQLVPPGAPLPYEDVRAELTADPATAWAAYVAGAWAVLATEGEIPGFATGASVVIGSEVPFGAGVSSSAAVEIATLYALAAHLALNLDGQRLAHLGQRVENRVVGAPCGLMDQLTVALGRRDSLLVIRCQPDQVVANEPLPPGVRVGAIHTGVKHAVGGSHYTQARCAAFMGHRIIVDRLRGIGTCGPDDDPFEGYLARVPSREFNTCYAALLPETIGGAAFLARYGATVDPVTQVEPGVDYRVAAAARHHVLDNARAAEFIEALASYGRTAEPVFLKQAGEAMLAGHAGYRDDLGLGADEA
;
A
#
# COMPACT_ATOMS: atom_id res chain seq x y z
N MET A 1 -17.03 -18.98 -18.33
CA MET A 1 -15.72 -18.71 -18.94
C MET A 1 -14.84 -18.17 -17.82
N ASP A 2 -13.68 -18.78 -17.61
CA ASP A 2 -12.68 -18.32 -16.64
C ASP A 2 -12.31 -16.84 -16.90
N ASP A 3 -12.03 -16.05 -15.85
CA ASP A 3 -11.76 -14.61 -15.98
C ASP A 3 -10.51 -14.35 -16.84
N THR A 4 -9.50 -15.22 -16.70
CA THR A 4 -8.27 -15.22 -17.50
C THR A 4 -8.56 -15.47 -18.99
N ALA A 5 -9.49 -16.37 -19.31
CA ALA A 5 -9.89 -16.62 -20.70
C ALA A 5 -10.64 -15.43 -21.32
N ARG A 6 -11.48 -14.74 -20.53
CA ARG A 6 -12.14 -13.49 -20.95
C ARG A 6 -11.12 -12.38 -21.18
N PHE A 7 -10.14 -12.23 -20.29
CA PHE A 7 -9.04 -11.29 -20.44
C PHE A 7 -8.22 -11.55 -21.72
N LEU A 8 -7.76 -12.79 -21.93
CA LEU A 8 -7.02 -13.18 -23.14
C LEU A 8 -7.78 -12.88 -24.44
N ALA A 9 -9.10 -13.07 -24.45
CA ALA A 9 -9.91 -12.75 -25.62
C ALA A 9 -9.85 -11.25 -25.98
N ARG A 10 -9.75 -10.37 -24.97
CA ARG A 10 -9.61 -8.91 -25.14
C ARG A 10 -8.20 -8.51 -25.58
N CYS A 11 -7.17 -9.27 -25.24
CA CYS A 11 -5.78 -8.96 -25.60
C CYS A 11 -5.40 -9.25 -27.06
N ARG A 12 -6.23 -9.98 -27.82
CA ARG A 12 -5.87 -10.51 -29.15
C ARG A 12 -5.38 -9.47 -30.16
N ALA A 13 -5.87 -8.23 -30.09
CA ALA A 13 -5.44 -7.16 -30.99
C ALA A 13 -4.03 -6.63 -30.71
N TRP A 14 -3.49 -6.95 -29.53
CA TRP A 14 -2.26 -6.38 -28.99
C TRP A 14 -1.12 -7.40 -28.87
N LEU A 15 -1.42 -8.68 -29.06
CA LEU A 15 -0.49 -9.80 -28.91
C LEU A 15 -0.33 -10.53 -30.25
N GLU A 16 0.88 -10.98 -30.53
CA GLU A 16 1.21 -11.74 -31.73
C GLU A 16 0.64 -13.16 -31.66
N PRO A 17 -0.13 -13.60 -32.67
CA PRO A 17 -0.66 -14.96 -32.72
C PRO A 17 0.43 -16.02 -32.76
N GLY A 18 0.22 -17.14 -32.06
CA GLY A 18 1.11 -18.30 -32.11
C GLY A 18 2.36 -18.20 -31.23
N GLN A 19 2.57 -17.08 -30.54
CA GLN A 19 3.61 -16.94 -29.53
C GLN A 19 3.08 -17.19 -28.12
N SER A 20 3.97 -17.62 -27.22
CA SER A 20 3.65 -17.81 -25.80
C SER A 20 3.37 -16.47 -25.12
N VAL A 21 2.38 -16.49 -24.22
CA VAL A 21 2.01 -15.36 -23.37
C VAL A 21 2.01 -15.85 -21.93
N THR A 22 2.67 -15.12 -21.04
CA THR A 22 2.61 -15.36 -19.59
C THR A 22 1.60 -14.39 -18.99
N ILE A 23 0.73 -14.88 -18.11
CA ILE A 23 -0.29 -14.06 -17.46
C ILE A 23 -0.09 -14.09 -15.95
N GLY A 24 0.00 -12.90 -15.37
CA GLY A 24 -0.15 -12.71 -13.94
C GLY A 24 -1.56 -12.18 -13.65
N ARG A 25 -2.12 -12.62 -12.52
CA ARG A 25 -3.42 -12.19 -12.02
C ARG A 25 -3.26 -11.83 -10.55
N ALA A 26 -3.74 -10.66 -10.18
CA ALA A 26 -3.66 -10.16 -8.81
C ALA A 26 -4.97 -9.48 -8.41
N PRO A 27 -5.59 -9.85 -7.27
CA PRO A 27 -6.87 -9.27 -6.84
C PRO A 27 -6.70 -7.80 -6.42
N GLY A 28 -7.80 -7.04 -6.36
CA GLY A 28 -7.84 -5.84 -5.51
C GLY A 28 -7.87 -6.25 -4.03
N ARG A 29 -7.86 -5.27 -3.13
CA ARG A 29 -7.96 -5.53 -1.68
C ARG A 29 -9.04 -4.71 -0.99
N LEU A 30 -9.57 -5.29 0.07
CA LEU A 30 -10.51 -4.68 1.00
C LEU A 30 -9.81 -4.55 2.35
N ASP A 31 -9.68 -3.31 2.82
CA ASP A 31 -9.30 -3.03 4.20
C ASP A 31 -10.52 -3.30 5.09
N ALA A 32 -10.42 -4.35 5.91
CA ALA A 32 -11.45 -4.66 6.89
C ALA A 32 -11.19 -3.92 8.21
N PHE A 33 -9.92 -3.61 8.52
CA PHE A 33 -9.55 -2.86 9.71
C PHE A 33 -8.11 -2.33 9.62
N GLY A 34 -7.91 -1.05 9.96
CA GLY A 34 -6.60 -0.49 10.29
C GLY A 34 -5.81 0.10 9.12
N GLY A 35 -6.41 0.35 7.95
CA GLY A 35 -5.65 0.71 6.74
C GLY A 35 -4.85 2.02 6.74
N VAL A 36 -4.87 2.82 7.82
CA VAL A 36 -4.00 4.01 7.96
C VAL A 36 -3.02 3.92 9.12
N ILE A 37 -3.00 2.80 9.86
CA ILE A 37 -2.06 2.62 10.96
C ILE A 37 -0.82 1.80 10.55
N ASP A 38 -0.82 1.25 9.33
CA ASP A 38 0.23 0.42 8.76
C ASP A 38 1.61 1.10 8.81
N TYR A 39 1.73 2.35 8.35
CA TYR A 39 3.01 3.05 8.31
C TYR A 39 3.57 3.40 9.70
N THR A 40 2.75 3.36 10.75
CA THR A 40 3.22 3.51 12.14
C THR A 40 3.45 2.19 12.87
N GLY A 41 3.32 1.08 12.16
CA GLY A 41 3.50 -0.27 12.67
C GLY A 41 2.26 -0.91 13.29
N GLY A 42 1.08 -0.44 12.92
CA GLY A 42 -0.18 -1.02 13.35
C GLY A 42 -0.37 -2.47 12.90
N THR A 43 -1.34 -3.14 13.53
CA THR A 43 -1.88 -4.41 13.02
C THR A 43 -3.08 -4.11 12.13
N VAL A 44 -3.06 -4.60 10.90
CA VAL A 44 -4.09 -4.39 9.89
C VAL A 44 -4.72 -5.72 9.48
N CYS A 45 -5.98 -5.68 9.06
CA CYS A 45 -6.77 -6.84 8.69
C CYS A 45 -7.32 -6.66 7.28
N GLU A 46 -6.74 -7.37 6.34
CA GLU A 46 -6.99 -7.15 4.91
C GLU A 46 -7.61 -8.35 4.23
N MET A 47 -8.32 -8.16 3.13
CA MET A 47 -8.89 -9.27 2.35
C MET A 47 -8.71 -9.07 0.85
N PRO A 48 -8.38 -10.13 0.08
CA PRO A 48 -8.42 -10.04 -1.36
C PRO A 48 -9.86 -9.95 -1.87
N LEU A 49 -10.09 -9.10 -2.86
CA LEU A 49 -11.36 -9.02 -3.58
C LEU A 49 -11.45 -10.13 -4.65
N ALA A 50 -12.67 -10.43 -5.09
CA ALA A 50 -12.90 -11.36 -6.18
C ALA A 50 -12.44 -10.80 -7.54
N ILE A 51 -12.62 -9.49 -7.73
CA ILE A 51 -12.18 -8.74 -8.91
C ILE A 51 -10.66 -8.57 -8.90
N ALA A 52 -10.05 -8.59 -10.09
CA ALA A 52 -8.61 -8.66 -10.24
C ALA A 52 -8.11 -7.89 -11.45
N THR A 53 -6.84 -7.51 -11.37
CA THR A 53 -6.02 -7.07 -12.49
C THR A 53 -5.34 -8.28 -13.11
N HIS A 54 -5.26 -8.29 -14.44
CA HIS A 54 -4.45 -9.21 -15.21
C HIS A 54 -3.39 -8.46 -16.00
N ALA A 55 -2.20 -9.04 -16.07
CA ALA A 55 -1.09 -8.59 -16.90
C ALA A 55 -0.66 -9.73 -17.81
N ALA A 56 -0.81 -9.55 -19.13
CA ALA A 56 -0.28 -10.46 -20.14
C ALA A 56 1.06 -9.93 -20.65
N ILE A 57 2.10 -10.76 -20.59
CA ILE A 57 3.44 -10.44 -21.07
C ILE A 57 3.79 -11.37 -22.23
N GLN A 58 4.21 -10.77 -23.33
CA GLN A 58 4.74 -11.45 -24.51
C GLN A 58 6.12 -10.87 -24.84
N PRO A 59 7.18 -11.70 -24.94
CA PRO A 59 8.51 -11.22 -25.29
C PRO A 59 8.53 -10.66 -26.70
N ARG A 60 9.38 -9.66 -26.94
CA ARG A 60 9.62 -9.10 -28.27
C ARG A 60 11.02 -9.47 -28.75
N ALA A 61 11.28 -9.28 -30.05
CA ALA A 61 12.62 -9.45 -30.64
C ALA A 61 13.47 -8.16 -30.56
N ASP A 62 12.82 -6.99 -30.46
CA ASP A 62 13.47 -5.70 -30.27
C ASP A 62 13.67 -5.40 -28.77
N ARG A 63 14.25 -4.23 -28.46
CA ARG A 63 14.42 -3.73 -27.08
C ARG A 63 13.33 -2.72 -26.70
N GLN A 64 12.12 -2.87 -27.23
CA GLN A 64 11.00 -1.98 -26.90
C GLN A 64 10.16 -2.55 -25.75
N LEU A 65 9.82 -1.73 -24.78
CA LEU A 65 8.79 -2.04 -23.80
C LEU A 65 7.50 -1.33 -24.21
N ARG A 66 6.54 -2.11 -24.73
CA ARG A 66 5.23 -1.62 -25.16
C ARG A 66 4.18 -2.02 -24.13
N ILE A 67 3.46 -1.07 -23.58
CA ILE A 67 2.46 -1.30 -22.52
C ILE A 67 1.12 -0.76 -22.99
N VAL A 68 0.09 -1.60 -22.91
CA VAL A 68 -1.29 -1.27 -23.28
C VAL A 68 -2.20 -1.45 -22.06
N SER A 69 -3.07 -0.48 -21.79
CA SER A 69 -4.17 -0.63 -20.84
C SER A 69 -5.50 -0.65 -21.57
N LEU A 70 -6.29 -1.69 -21.29
CA LEU A 70 -7.60 -1.86 -21.92
C LEU A 70 -8.66 -0.88 -21.39
N GLU A 71 -8.44 -0.29 -20.21
CA GLU A 71 -9.37 0.63 -19.55
C GLU A 71 -8.87 2.10 -19.52
N ALA A 72 -7.61 2.38 -19.90
CA ALA A 72 -7.03 3.73 -19.80
C ALA A 72 -7.83 4.83 -20.54
N ALA A 73 -8.41 4.52 -21.71
CA ALA A 73 -9.22 5.47 -22.46
C ALA A 73 -10.44 5.98 -21.68
N GLU A 74 -11.06 5.13 -20.84
CA GLU A 74 -12.22 5.48 -20.03
C GLU A 74 -11.89 6.53 -18.96
N HIS A 75 -10.60 6.68 -18.66
CA HIS A 75 -10.06 7.63 -17.70
C HIS A 75 -9.37 8.84 -18.36
N GLY A 76 -9.44 8.96 -19.69
CA GLY A 76 -8.77 10.04 -20.43
C GLY A 76 -7.24 9.93 -20.45
N LEU A 77 -6.71 8.72 -20.24
CA LEU A 77 -5.28 8.43 -20.26
C LEU A 77 -4.86 7.80 -21.60
N ALA A 78 -3.55 7.84 -21.89
CA ALA A 78 -3.01 7.16 -23.08
C ALA A 78 -3.22 5.65 -22.96
N THR A 79 -3.81 5.03 -23.99
CA THR A 79 -4.08 3.59 -24.01
C THR A 79 -2.84 2.73 -24.23
N GLU A 80 -1.85 3.29 -24.93
CA GLU A 80 -0.62 2.62 -25.29
C GLU A 80 0.55 3.56 -25.00
N VAL A 81 1.60 3.02 -24.41
CA VAL A 81 2.86 3.71 -24.18
C VAL A 81 4.02 2.80 -24.54
N THR A 82 5.08 3.37 -25.10
CA THR A 82 6.26 2.62 -25.52
C THR A 82 7.53 3.35 -25.08
N TRP A 83 8.49 2.59 -24.56
CA TRP A 83 9.83 3.05 -24.19
C TRP A 83 10.90 2.17 -24.81
N GLU A 84 12.06 2.76 -25.11
CA GLU A 84 13.27 1.99 -25.30
C GLU A 84 13.67 1.40 -23.96
N LEU A 85 13.83 0.09 -23.87
CA LEU A 85 14.19 -0.61 -22.64
C LEU A 85 15.48 -0.06 -22.04
N ASP A 86 16.42 0.41 -22.86
CA ASP A 86 17.70 0.98 -22.42
C ASP A 86 17.55 2.32 -21.69
N GLN A 87 16.42 3.02 -21.85
CA GLN A 87 16.11 4.22 -21.06
C GLN A 87 15.73 3.88 -19.61
N LEU A 88 15.35 2.63 -19.35
CA LEU A 88 14.92 2.15 -18.03
C LEU A 88 15.96 1.21 -17.41
N VAL A 89 16.53 0.33 -18.22
CA VAL A 89 17.46 -0.74 -17.84
C VAL A 89 18.57 -0.86 -18.90
N PRO A 90 19.52 0.08 -18.95
CA PRO A 90 20.63 0.01 -19.89
C PRO A 90 21.54 -1.20 -19.62
N PRO A 91 22.21 -1.75 -20.63
CA PRO A 91 23.15 -2.85 -20.44
C PRO A 91 24.31 -2.45 -19.51
N GLY A 92 24.60 -3.30 -18.52
CA GLY A 92 25.79 -3.20 -17.68
C GLY A 92 25.54 -2.69 -16.26
N ALA A 93 24.71 -1.66 -16.07
CA ALA A 93 24.35 -1.16 -14.74
C ALA A 93 22.95 -0.55 -14.72
N PRO A 94 22.11 -0.86 -13.70
CA PRO A 94 20.80 -0.22 -13.54
C PRO A 94 20.93 1.29 -13.29
N LEU A 95 19.93 2.05 -13.75
CA LEU A 95 19.83 3.48 -13.48
C LEU A 95 19.38 3.74 -12.03
N PRO A 96 19.75 4.90 -11.45
CA PRO A 96 19.14 5.37 -10.21
C PRO A 96 17.61 5.51 -10.34
N TYR A 97 16.88 5.24 -9.26
CA TYR A 97 15.42 5.28 -9.28
C TYR A 97 14.85 6.66 -9.61
N GLU A 98 15.55 7.73 -9.23
CA GLU A 98 15.19 9.11 -9.55
C GLU A 98 15.17 9.38 -11.06
N ASP A 99 16.11 8.81 -11.81
CA ASP A 99 16.19 8.97 -13.26
C ASP A 99 15.07 8.17 -13.94
N VAL A 100 14.85 6.93 -13.50
CA VAL A 100 13.75 6.07 -13.97
C VAL A 100 12.39 6.73 -13.69
N ARG A 101 12.21 7.31 -12.51
CA ARG A 101 10.99 8.05 -12.15
C ARG A 101 10.81 9.25 -13.06
N ALA A 102 11.85 10.07 -13.24
CA ALA A 102 11.77 11.27 -14.06
C ALA A 102 11.34 10.94 -15.49
N GLU A 103 11.85 9.84 -16.04
CA GLU A 103 11.45 9.34 -17.37
C GLU A 103 9.99 8.85 -17.38
N LEU A 104 9.62 7.94 -16.48
CA LEU A 104 8.32 7.27 -16.51
C LEU A 104 7.14 8.14 -16.07
N THR A 105 7.41 9.24 -15.37
CA THR A 105 6.37 10.15 -14.83
C THR A 105 6.36 11.54 -15.47
N ALA A 106 7.18 11.76 -16.51
CA ALA A 106 7.31 13.06 -17.17
C ALA A 106 5.98 13.58 -17.77
N ASP A 107 5.17 12.68 -18.34
CA ASP A 107 3.88 13.01 -18.94
C ASP A 107 2.73 12.44 -18.09
N PRO A 108 1.87 13.30 -17.49
CA PRO A 108 0.71 12.86 -16.74
C PRO A 108 -0.24 11.93 -17.50
N ALA A 109 -0.32 12.03 -18.84
CA ALA A 109 -1.18 11.18 -19.64
C ALA A 109 -0.68 9.72 -19.73
N THR A 110 0.60 9.48 -19.48
CA THR A 110 1.25 8.17 -19.58
C THR A 110 1.81 7.66 -18.25
N ALA A 111 1.87 8.51 -17.23
CA ALA A 111 2.44 8.20 -15.91
C ALA A 111 1.84 6.96 -15.22
N TRP A 112 0.61 6.56 -15.57
CA TRP A 112 0.01 5.31 -15.08
C TRP A 112 0.85 4.08 -15.44
N ALA A 113 1.56 4.09 -16.56
CA ALA A 113 2.36 2.96 -17.00
C ALA A 113 3.65 2.80 -16.18
N ALA A 114 4.00 3.78 -15.33
CA ALA A 114 5.11 3.67 -14.38
C ALA A 114 4.92 2.51 -13.38
N TYR A 115 3.67 2.21 -12.99
CA TYR A 115 3.31 1.05 -12.16
C TYR A 115 3.63 -0.31 -12.82
N VAL A 116 3.79 -0.33 -14.15
CA VAL A 116 4.10 -1.54 -14.92
C VAL A 116 5.56 -1.54 -15.34
N ALA A 117 6.01 -0.48 -16.01
CA ALA A 117 7.38 -0.34 -16.51
C ALA A 117 8.41 -0.33 -15.38
N GLY A 118 8.05 0.22 -14.21
CA GLY A 118 8.92 0.23 -13.03
C GLY A 118 9.34 -1.16 -12.58
N ALA A 119 8.56 -2.21 -12.87
CA ALA A 119 8.91 -3.59 -12.54
C ALA A 119 10.21 -4.05 -13.24
N TRP A 120 10.49 -3.58 -14.45
CA TRP A 120 11.75 -3.87 -15.15
C TRP A 120 12.94 -3.24 -14.41
N ALA A 121 12.83 -1.95 -14.10
CA ALA A 121 13.87 -1.24 -13.37
C ALA A 121 14.11 -1.85 -11.99
N VAL A 122 13.04 -2.12 -11.23
CA VAL A 122 13.15 -2.69 -9.89
C VAL A 122 13.77 -4.09 -9.91
N LEU A 123 13.34 -5.00 -10.80
CA LEU A 123 13.95 -6.34 -10.86
C LEU A 123 15.45 -6.29 -11.16
N ALA A 124 15.90 -5.38 -12.03
CA ALA A 124 17.31 -5.21 -12.34
C ALA A 124 18.09 -4.54 -11.20
N THR A 125 17.58 -3.43 -10.66
CA THR A 125 18.22 -2.65 -9.59
C THR A 125 18.31 -3.43 -8.27
N GLU A 126 17.33 -4.27 -7.97
CA GLU A 126 17.31 -5.12 -6.78
C GLU A 126 18.12 -6.41 -6.94
N GLY A 127 18.74 -6.63 -8.10
CA GLY A 127 19.61 -7.78 -8.36
C GLY A 127 18.88 -9.11 -8.55
N GLU A 128 17.58 -9.08 -8.82
CA GLU A 128 16.82 -10.30 -9.15
C GLU A 128 17.23 -10.87 -10.51
N ILE A 129 17.64 -9.99 -11.43
CA ILE A 129 18.23 -10.34 -12.72
C ILE A 129 19.33 -9.34 -13.12
N PRO A 130 20.30 -9.74 -13.96
CA PRO A 130 21.37 -8.84 -14.43
C PRO A 130 20.90 -7.81 -15.47
N GLY A 131 19.69 -7.98 -16.01
CA GLY A 131 19.11 -7.15 -17.07
C GLY A 131 18.26 -7.97 -18.02
N PHE A 132 17.72 -7.31 -19.05
CA PHE A 132 16.83 -7.91 -20.03
C PHE A 132 17.47 -7.95 -21.41
N ALA A 133 17.46 -9.11 -22.07
CA ALA A 133 18.03 -9.29 -23.41
C ALA A 133 17.15 -8.66 -24.50
N THR A 134 15.83 -8.76 -24.34
CA THR A 134 14.83 -8.21 -25.26
C THR A 134 13.74 -7.47 -24.49
N GLY A 135 12.95 -6.70 -25.21
CA GLY A 135 11.78 -6.00 -24.71
C GLY A 135 10.55 -6.90 -24.60
N ALA A 136 9.40 -6.30 -24.31
CA ALA A 136 8.15 -7.01 -24.11
C ALA A 136 6.95 -6.17 -24.55
N SER A 137 5.89 -6.85 -24.98
CA SER A 137 4.54 -6.31 -25.07
C SER A 137 3.75 -6.74 -23.84
N VAL A 138 3.21 -5.75 -23.13
CA VAL A 138 2.43 -5.93 -21.91
C VAL A 138 1.02 -5.42 -22.16
N VAL A 139 0.02 -6.22 -21.85
CA VAL A 139 -1.38 -5.80 -21.87
C VAL A 139 -1.94 -5.91 -20.46
N ILE A 140 -2.50 -4.82 -19.95
CA ILE A 140 -3.15 -4.74 -18.64
C ILE A 140 -4.65 -4.67 -18.85
N GLY A 141 -5.38 -5.49 -18.10
CA GLY A 141 -6.83 -5.45 -18.01
C GLY A 141 -7.25 -5.54 -16.55
N SER A 142 -8.01 -4.57 -16.06
CA SER A 142 -8.42 -4.52 -14.66
C SER A 142 -9.94 -4.42 -14.49
N GLU A 143 -10.48 -5.28 -13.64
CA GLU A 143 -11.84 -5.14 -13.11
C GLU A 143 -11.84 -4.43 -11.74
N VAL A 144 -10.66 -4.12 -11.19
CA VAL A 144 -10.50 -3.37 -9.94
C VAL A 144 -10.77 -1.89 -10.21
N PRO A 145 -11.77 -1.25 -9.56
CA PRO A 145 -12.13 0.13 -9.85
C PRO A 145 -10.98 1.10 -9.58
N PHE A 146 -10.73 1.98 -10.56
CA PHE A 146 -9.70 3.00 -10.47
C PHE A 146 -10.05 4.03 -9.39
N GLY A 147 -9.11 4.30 -8.47
CA GLY A 147 -9.24 5.37 -7.47
C GLY A 147 -10.32 5.13 -6.40
N ALA A 148 -10.83 3.91 -6.29
CA ALA A 148 -11.85 3.53 -5.31
C ALA A 148 -11.30 3.15 -3.94
N GLY A 149 -10.00 3.36 -3.70
CA GLY A 149 -9.35 2.97 -2.46
C GLY A 149 -9.33 1.46 -2.21
N VAL A 150 -9.30 0.64 -3.28
CA VAL A 150 -9.25 -0.85 -3.25
C VAL A 150 -7.94 -1.42 -3.83
N SER A 151 -6.86 -0.62 -3.78
CA SER A 151 -5.51 -0.93 -4.26
C SER A 151 -5.41 -1.38 -5.72
N SER A 152 -5.96 -0.56 -6.61
CA SER A 152 -5.78 -0.77 -8.05
C SER A 152 -4.30 -0.71 -8.47
N SER A 153 -3.45 0.10 -7.80
CA SER A 153 -2.01 0.17 -8.07
C SER A 153 -1.29 -1.13 -7.71
N ALA A 154 -1.40 -1.57 -6.45
CA ALA A 154 -0.79 -2.82 -6.00
C ALA A 154 -1.23 -4.03 -6.83
N ALA A 155 -2.51 -4.09 -7.24
CA ALA A 155 -3.00 -5.14 -8.14
C ALA A 155 -2.29 -5.11 -9.52
N VAL A 156 -2.04 -3.93 -10.09
CA VAL A 156 -1.29 -3.78 -11.36
C VAL A 156 0.17 -4.22 -11.19
N GLU A 157 0.83 -3.76 -10.13
CA GLU A 157 2.25 -4.06 -9.87
C GLU A 157 2.46 -5.55 -9.63
N ILE A 158 1.65 -6.16 -8.76
CA ILE A 158 1.77 -7.58 -8.42
C ILE A 158 1.35 -8.49 -9.56
N ALA A 159 0.33 -8.14 -10.36
CA ALA A 159 -0.01 -8.89 -11.57
C ALA A 159 1.16 -8.88 -12.57
N THR A 160 1.78 -7.72 -12.76
CA THR A 160 2.95 -7.56 -13.65
C THR A 160 4.14 -8.37 -13.13
N LEU A 161 4.45 -8.28 -11.85
CA LEU A 161 5.56 -9.00 -11.22
C LEU A 161 5.35 -10.51 -11.22
N TYR A 162 4.13 -11.01 -11.00
CA TYR A 162 3.82 -12.43 -11.17
C TYR A 162 4.06 -12.90 -12.60
N ALA A 163 3.60 -12.12 -13.59
CA ALA A 163 3.80 -12.45 -14.99
C ALA A 163 5.29 -12.47 -15.36
N LEU A 164 6.06 -11.48 -14.88
CA LEU A 164 7.51 -11.39 -15.10
C LEU A 164 8.27 -12.52 -14.41
N ALA A 165 8.01 -12.76 -13.13
CA ALA A 165 8.67 -13.83 -12.38
C ALA A 165 8.45 -15.19 -13.05
N ALA A 166 7.21 -15.47 -13.49
CA ALA A 166 6.90 -16.70 -14.22
C ALA A 166 7.57 -16.74 -15.61
N HIS A 167 7.56 -15.62 -16.36
CA HIS A 167 8.17 -15.54 -17.69
C HIS A 167 9.69 -15.74 -17.66
N LEU A 168 10.35 -15.16 -16.66
CA LEU A 168 11.79 -15.21 -16.45
C LEU A 168 12.24 -16.41 -15.62
N ALA A 169 11.30 -17.25 -15.16
CA ALA A 169 11.53 -18.37 -14.26
C ALA A 169 12.28 -17.99 -12.97
N LEU A 170 11.94 -16.83 -12.38
CA LEU A 170 12.47 -16.37 -11.10
C LEU A 170 11.76 -17.09 -9.94
N ASN A 171 12.53 -17.53 -8.96
CA ASN A 171 12.00 -18.15 -7.75
C ASN A 171 11.75 -17.10 -6.67
N LEU A 172 10.69 -16.30 -6.86
CA LEU A 172 10.27 -15.25 -5.92
C LEU A 172 9.01 -15.69 -5.18
N ASP A 173 9.04 -15.60 -3.85
CA ASP A 173 7.83 -15.80 -3.05
C ASP A 173 6.95 -14.55 -3.04
N GLY A 174 5.72 -14.69 -2.53
CA GLY A 174 4.75 -13.59 -2.50
C GLY A 174 5.20 -12.40 -1.65
N GLN A 175 5.98 -12.62 -0.58
CA GLN A 175 6.49 -11.53 0.24
C GLN A 175 7.55 -10.73 -0.50
N ARG A 176 8.47 -11.40 -1.20
CA ARG A 176 9.46 -10.72 -2.05
C ARG A 176 8.79 -9.96 -3.18
N LEU A 177 7.78 -10.54 -3.84
CA LEU A 177 7.00 -9.84 -4.87
C LEU A 177 6.29 -8.61 -4.30
N ALA A 178 5.73 -8.70 -3.08
CA ALA A 178 5.12 -7.55 -2.41
C ALA A 178 6.13 -6.40 -2.18
N HIS A 179 7.33 -6.70 -1.70
CA HIS A 179 8.39 -5.69 -1.54
C HIS A 179 8.83 -5.08 -2.86
N LEU A 180 8.98 -5.88 -3.91
CA LEU A 180 9.34 -5.37 -5.23
C LEU A 180 8.24 -4.46 -5.78
N GLY A 181 6.97 -4.83 -5.62
CA GLY A 181 5.83 -3.98 -5.95
C GLY A 181 5.88 -2.66 -5.18
N GLN A 182 6.03 -2.70 -3.86
CA GLN A 182 6.14 -1.49 -3.05
C GLN A 182 7.32 -0.59 -3.47
N ARG A 183 8.45 -1.18 -3.91
CA ARG A 183 9.57 -0.41 -4.45
C ARG A 183 9.20 0.27 -5.76
N VAL A 184 8.41 -0.35 -6.64
CA VAL A 184 7.87 0.31 -7.84
C VAL A 184 7.04 1.53 -7.41
N GLU A 185 6.06 1.37 -6.52
CA GLU A 185 5.20 2.46 -6.07
C GLU A 185 5.96 3.60 -5.36
N ASN A 186 6.84 3.27 -4.41
CA ASN A 186 7.58 4.26 -3.63
C ASN A 186 8.73 4.91 -4.42
N ARG A 187 9.51 4.12 -5.16
CA ARG A 187 10.76 4.59 -5.79
C ARG A 187 10.57 5.00 -7.24
N VAL A 188 9.72 4.32 -8.00
CA VAL A 188 9.48 4.66 -9.41
C VAL A 188 8.30 5.62 -9.56
N VAL A 189 7.16 5.36 -8.94
CA VAL A 189 5.99 6.23 -9.06
C VAL A 189 6.07 7.44 -8.10
N GLY A 190 6.63 7.23 -6.91
CA GLY A 190 6.79 8.28 -5.89
C GLY A 190 5.62 8.40 -4.91
N ALA A 191 4.71 7.42 -4.88
CA ALA A 191 3.59 7.43 -3.94
C ALA A 191 4.06 6.91 -2.56
N PRO A 192 3.77 7.60 -1.44
CA PRO A 192 4.32 7.28 -0.12
C PRO A 192 3.53 6.18 0.63
N CYS A 193 3.41 5.00 0.02
CA CYS A 193 2.58 3.90 0.51
C CYS A 193 3.31 3.02 1.56
N GLY A 194 2.53 2.34 2.39
CA GLY A 194 3.01 1.20 3.19
C GLY A 194 3.11 -0.08 2.35
N LEU A 195 3.23 -1.24 3.00
CA LEU A 195 3.41 -2.54 2.32
C LEU A 195 2.13 -3.42 2.36
N MET A 196 1.14 -2.96 3.10
CA MET A 196 -0.11 -3.67 3.39
C MET A 196 -0.85 -4.11 2.12
N ASP A 197 -0.99 -3.19 1.16
CA ASP A 197 -1.70 -3.43 -0.09
C ASP A 197 -1.03 -4.53 -0.90
N GLN A 198 0.28 -4.43 -1.14
CA GLN A 198 1.03 -5.39 -1.93
C GLN A 198 1.09 -6.77 -1.27
N LEU A 199 1.21 -6.84 0.07
CA LEU A 199 1.16 -8.11 0.81
C LEU A 199 -0.20 -8.77 0.69
N THR A 200 -1.28 -8.00 0.82
CA THR A 200 -2.65 -8.54 0.70
C THR A 200 -2.91 -9.11 -0.67
N VAL A 201 -2.51 -8.36 -1.69
CA VAL A 201 -2.68 -8.75 -3.08
C VAL A 201 -1.86 -10.01 -3.40
N ALA A 202 -0.67 -10.18 -2.82
CA ALA A 202 0.20 -11.33 -3.07
C ALA A 202 -0.09 -12.56 -2.19
N LEU A 203 -0.56 -12.38 -0.96
CA LEU A 203 -0.61 -13.45 0.06
C LEU A 203 -2.01 -13.70 0.64
N GLY A 204 -2.99 -12.85 0.32
CA GLY A 204 -4.35 -12.97 0.80
C GLY A 204 -5.04 -14.25 0.32
N ARG A 205 -5.88 -14.82 1.18
CA ARG A 205 -6.69 -16.01 0.86
C ARG A 205 -8.17 -15.65 0.80
N ARG A 206 -8.88 -16.34 -0.09
CA ARG A 206 -10.34 -16.24 -0.18
C ARG A 206 -10.98 -16.54 1.19
N ASP A 207 -11.99 -15.75 1.56
CA ASP A 207 -12.76 -15.92 2.80
C ASP A 207 -11.87 -15.88 4.07
N SER A 208 -10.76 -15.14 4.06
CA SER A 208 -9.87 -14.98 5.22
C SER A 208 -9.36 -13.54 5.35
N LEU A 209 -9.15 -13.10 6.59
CA LEU A 209 -8.43 -11.88 6.93
C LEU A 209 -6.93 -12.17 6.93
N LEU A 210 -6.18 -11.51 6.05
CA LEU A 210 -4.75 -11.42 6.16
C LEU A 210 -4.41 -10.43 7.27
N VAL A 211 -3.94 -10.95 8.41
CA VAL A 211 -3.51 -10.14 9.53
C VAL A 211 -2.03 -9.82 9.35
N ILE A 212 -1.71 -8.53 9.21
CA ILE A 212 -0.34 -8.05 9.02
C ILE A 212 0.01 -7.16 10.21
N ARG A 213 1.12 -7.46 10.88
CA ARG A 213 1.73 -6.53 11.83
C ARG A 213 2.82 -5.77 11.10
N CYS A 214 2.62 -4.47 10.90
CA CYS A 214 3.49 -3.63 10.08
C CYS A 214 4.79 -3.20 10.80
N GLN A 215 5.43 -4.13 11.51
CA GLN A 215 6.67 -3.91 12.27
C GLN A 215 7.81 -4.84 11.81
N PRO A 216 8.30 -4.72 10.56
CA PRO A 216 7.83 -3.81 9.51
C PRO A 216 6.69 -4.38 8.67
N ASP A 217 6.58 -5.71 8.56
CA ASP A 217 5.72 -6.35 7.54
C ASP A 217 5.41 -7.83 7.85
N GLN A 218 5.28 -8.17 9.13
CA GLN A 218 5.04 -9.54 9.56
C GLN A 218 3.63 -9.99 9.21
N VAL A 219 3.49 -10.92 8.26
CA VAL A 219 2.23 -11.68 8.07
C VAL A 219 2.02 -12.58 9.28
N VAL A 220 1.03 -12.25 10.10
CA VAL A 220 0.70 -12.98 11.33
C VAL A 220 -0.13 -14.21 11.01
N ALA A 221 -1.17 -14.04 10.18
CA ALA A 221 -2.09 -15.12 9.85
C ALA A 221 -2.92 -14.82 8.59
N ASN A 222 -3.47 -15.87 8.00
CA ASN A 222 -4.68 -15.80 7.16
C ASN A 222 -5.81 -16.43 7.98
N GLU A 223 -6.57 -15.61 8.71
CA GLU A 223 -7.64 -16.05 9.60
C GLU A 223 -8.95 -16.24 8.84
N PRO A 224 -9.49 -17.46 8.72
CA PRO A 224 -10.76 -17.69 8.05
C PRO A 224 -11.89 -16.89 8.71
N LEU A 225 -12.75 -16.29 7.89
CA LEU A 225 -13.96 -15.67 8.42
C LEU A 225 -14.86 -16.72 9.09
N PRO A 226 -15.46 -16.42 10.26
CA PRO A 226 -16.40 -17.33 10.88
C PRO A 226 -17.58 -17.69 9.97
N PRO A 227 -18.17 -18.89 10.08
CA PRO A 227 -19.34 -19.28 9.29
C PRO A 227 -20.48 -18.25 9.39
N GLY A 228 -21.02 -17.87 8.24
CA GLY A 228 -22.10 -16.87 8.15
C GLY A 228 -21.64 -15.41 8.20
N VAL A 229 -20.34 -15.14 8.40
CA VAL A 229 -19.77 -13.78 8.36
C VAL A 229 -19.30 -13.44 6.96
N ARG A 230 -19.58 -12.21 6.55
CA ARG A 230 -19.09 -11.62 5.30
C ARG A 230 -18.62 -10.20 5.59
N VAL A 231 -17.53 -9.80 4.94
CA VAL A 231 -17.03 -8.42 4.93
C VAL A 231 -17.15 -7.92 3.50
N GLY A 232 -17.55 -6.67 3.33
CA GLY A 232 -17.72 -6.04 2.02
C GLY A 232 -17.62 -4.53 2.12
N ALA A 233 -17.42 -3.88 0.97
CA ALA A 233 -17.40 -2.43 0.84
C ALA A 233 -18.56 -1.93 -0.03
N ILE A 234 -18.97 -0.68 0.23
CA ILE A 234 -19.90 0.07 -0.60
C ILE A 234 -19.11 1.25 -1.17
N HIS A 235 -19.04 1.34 -2.49
CA HIS A 235 -18.36 2.44 -3.18
C HIS A 235 -19.21 3.72 -3.07
N THR A 236 -18.68 4.78 -2.46
CA THR A 236 -19.41 6.05 -2.22
C THR A 236 -19.80 6.79 -3.49
N GLY A 237 -19.15 6.49 -4.62
CA GLY A 237 -19.34 7.21 -5.90
C GLY A 237 -18.46 8.45 -6.02
N VAL A 238 -17.79 8.83 -4.94
CA VAL A 238 -16.89 9.98 -4.90
C VAL A 238 -15.51 9.54 -5.38
N LYS A 239 -15.07 10.12 -6.49
CA LYS A 239 -13.66 10.06 -6.87
C LYS A 239 -12.91 10.95 -5.89
N HIS A 240 -12.34 10.32 -4.88
CA HIS A 240 -11.53 11.03 -3.92
C HIS A 240 -10.30 11.61 -4.62
N ALA A 241 -10.33 12.93 -4.83
CA ALA A 241 -9.14 13.73 -4.65
C ALA A 241 -8.95 13.93 -3.14
N VAL A 242 -8.79 12.85 -2.34
CA VAL A 242 -7.99 13.01 -1.12
C VAL A 242 -6.63 13.39 -1.68
N GLY A 243 -6.41 14.70 -1.85
CA GLY A 243 -5.14 15.21 -2.32
C GLY A 243 -4.10 14.54 -1.45
N GLY A 244 -3.06 13.97 -2.07
CA GLY A 244 -2.00 13.28 -1.33
C GLY A 244 -1.49 14.10 -0.12
N SER A 245 -1.70 15.42 -0.12
CA SER A 245 -1.53 16.33 1.00
C SER A 245 -2.23 15.91 2.31
N HIS A 246 -3.52 15.52 2.34
CA HIS A 246 -4.20 15.21 3.61
C HIS A 246 -3.69 13.91 4.24
N TYR A 247 -3.54 12.86 3.44
CA TYR A 247 -2.93 11.60 3.88
C TYR A 247 -1.48 11.82 4.34
N THR A 248 -0.67 12.54 3.55
CA THR A 248 0.71 12.89 3.91
C THR A 248 0.76 13.68 5.21
N GLN A 249 -0.17 14.62 5.42
CA GLN A 249 -0.25 15.39 6.67
C GLN A 249 -0.58 14.49 7.88
N ALA A 250 -1.54 13.57 7.74
CA ALA A 250 -1.90 12.63 8.80
C ALA A 250 -0.71 11.71 9.16
N ARG A 251 0.00 11.20 8.15
CA ARG A 251 1.22 10.41 8.32
C ARG A 251 2.32 11.20 9.02
N CYS A 252 2.67 12.39 8.53
CA CYS A 252 3.64 13.27 9.16
C CYS A 252 3.27 13.56 10.63
N ALA A 253 2.01 13.89 10.90
CA ALA A 253 1.53 14.20 12.25
C ALA A 253 1.68 13.01 13.20
N ALA A 254 1.46 11.78 12.74
CA ALA A 254 1.66 10.58 13.55
C ALA A 254 3.14 10.39 13.93
N PHE A 255 4.05 10.52 12.96
CA PHE A 255 5.49 10.43 13.22
C PHE A 255 6.04 11.59 14.06
N MET A 256 5.45 12.79 13.95
CA MET A 256 5.72 13.90 14.87
C MET A 256 5.31 13.53 16.30
N GLY A 257 4.14 12.90 16.47
CA GLY A 257 3.67 12.42 17.76
C GLY A 257 4.64 11.43 18.40
N HIS A 258 5.09 10.45 17.62
CA HIS A 258 6.13 9.50 18.03
C HIS A 258 7.41 10.22 18.49
N ARG A 259 7.92 11.17 17.70
CA ARG A 259 9.14 11.93 18.04
C ARG A 259 9.00 12.71 19.34
N ILE A 260 7.85 13.33 19.60
CA ILE A 260 7.59 14.08 20.85
C ILE A 260 7.57 13.14 22.06
N ILE A 261 6.97 11.95 21.94
CA ILE A 261 6.94 10.95 23.01
C ILE A 261 8.37 10.50 23.33
N VAL A 262 9.15 10.10 22.32
CA VAL A 262 10.54 9.67 22.51
C VAL A 262 11.41 10.80 23.09
N ASP A 263 11.23 12.05 22.62
CA ASP A 263 11.92 13.22 23.19
C ASP A 263 11.65 13.37 24.69
N ARG A 264 10.40 13.19 25.10
CA ARG A 264 10.04 13.28 26.52
C ARG A 264 10.71 12.19 27.34
N LEU A 265 10.68 10.94 26.85
CA LEU A 265 11.29 9.80 27.53
C LEU A 265 12.81 10.03 27.74
N ARG A 266 13.48 10.57 26.72
CA ARG A 266 14.90 11.00 26.83
C ARG A 266 15.07 12.11 27.88
N GLY A 267 14.20 13.11 27.86
CA GLY A 267 14.26 14.25 28.79
C GLY A 267 14.03 13.86 30.27
N ILE A 268 13.34 12.76 30.55
CA ILE A 268 13.14 12.24 31.92
C ILE A 268 14.08 11.07 32.26
N GLY A 269 14.99 10.69 31.35
CA GLY A 269 16.01 9.67 31.59
C GLY A 269 15.50 8.22 31.56
N THR A 270 14.35 7.94 30.93
CA THR A 270 13.83 6.56 30.81
C THR A 270 14.41 5.79 29.62
N CYS A 271 15.04 6.49 28.67
CA CYS A 271 15.84 5.87 27.59
C CYS A 271 17.06 6.77 27.25
N GLY A 272 18.08 6.18 26.62
CA GLY A 272 19.29 6.88 26.20
C GLY A 272 19.07 7.88 25.05
N PRO A 273 20.07 8.73 24.75
CA PRO A 273 19.95 9.82 23.77
C PRO A 273 19.66 9.34 22.34
N ASP A 274 20.15 8.16 21.98
CA ASP A 274 19.94 7.54 20.67
C ASP A 274 18.90 6.41 20.72
N ASP A 275 18.39 6.09 21.91
CA ASP A 275 17.45 5.00 22.10
C ASP A 275 16.04 5.42 21.70
N ASP A 276 15.35 4.50 21.05
CA ASP A 276 13.93 4.56 20.78
C ASP A 276 13.28 3.25 21.28
N PRO A 277 12.58 3.28 22.43
CA PRO A 277 11.99 2.07 22.99
C PRO A 277 10.84 1.51 22.13
N PHE A 278 10.36 2.27 21.16
CA PHE A 278 9.30 1.87 20.24
C PHE A 278 9.85 1.50 18.84
N GLU A 279 11.16 1.50 18.64
CA GLU A 279 11.83 1.12 17.39
C GLU A 279 11.25 1.84 16.14
N GLY A 280 10.85 3.09 16.28
CA GLY A 280 10.26 3.90 15.22
C GLY A 280 8.76 3.70 15.00
N TYR A 281 8.11 2.79 15.74
CA TYR A 281 6.71 2.42 15.55
C TYR A 281 5.82 2.99 16.63
N LEU A 282 5.04 4.01 16.31
CA LEU A 282 4.06 4.59 17.24
C LEU A 282 3.06 3.54 17.76
N ALA A 283 2.72 2.54 16.95
CA ALA A 283 1.84 1.45 17.33
C ALA A 283 2.36 0.58 18.49
N ARG A 284 3.67 0.64 18.81
CA ARG A 284 4.25 -0.04 19.98
C ARG A 284 4.00 0.69 21.30
N VAL A 285 3.52 1.92 21.26
CA VAL A 285 3.12 2.64 22.48
C VAL A 285 1.89 1.95 23.07
N PRO A 286 1.93 1.44 24.31
CA PRO A 286 0.77 0.80 24.93
C PRO A 286 -0.36 1.82 25.11
N SER A 287 -1.58 1.48 24.66
CA SER A 287 -2.74 2.39 24.70
C SER A 287 -3.06 2.94 26.09
N ARG A 288 -2.87 2.11 27.13
CA ARG A 288 -3.01 2.53 28.52
C ARG A 288 -2.00 3.62 28.89
N GLU A 289 -0.73 3.42 28.58
CA GLU A 289 0.32 4.41 28.86
C GLU A 289 0.12 5.67 28.02
N PHE A 290 -0.33 5.53 26.77
CA PHE A 290 -0.67 6.66 25.93
C PHE A 290 -1.71 7.55 26.61
N ASN A 291 -2.82 6.96 27.06
CA ASN A 291 -3.90 7.71 27.69
C ASN A 291 -3.48 8.36 29.02
N THR A 292 -2.63 7.70 29.82
CA THR A 292 -2.28 8.22 31.16
C THR A 292 -1.05 9.11 31.17
N CYS A 293 -0.11 8.90 30.25
CA CYS A 293 1.23 9.49 30.32
C CYS A 293 1.57 10.36 29.10
N TYR A 294 1.13 9.98 27.89
CA TYR A 294 1.63 10.60 26.66
C TYR A 294 0.65 11.56 26.00
N ALA A 295 -0.66 11.29 26.04
CA ALA A 295 -1.66 12.10 25.36
C ALA A 295 -1.61 13.58 25.78
N ALA A 296 -1.47 13.85 27.08
CA ALA A 296 -1.39 15.20 27.63
C ALA A 296 -0.09 15.96 27.28
N LEU A 297 0.92 15.28 26.73
CA LEU A 297 2.18 15.89 26.30
C LEU A 297 2.12 16.40 24.86
N LEU A 298 1.21 15.85 24.06
CA LEU A 298 1.13 16.14 22.63
C LEU A 298 0.38 17.45 22.42
N PRO A 299 0.94 18.41 21.65
CA PRO A 299 0.19 19.59 21.27
C PRO A 299 -0.96 19.18 20.34
N GLU A 300 -2.13 19.78 20.53
CA GLU A 300 -3.27 19.58 19.62
C GLU A 300 -2.88 19.91 18.17
N THR A 301 -2.19 21.04 17.99
CA THR A 301 -1.56 21.43 16.73
C THR A 301 -0.16 22.00 16.95
N ILE A 302 0.73 21.77 15.97
CA ILE A 302 2.05 22.42 15.93
C ILE A 302 2.45 22.70 14.48
N GLY A 303 2.97 23.90 14.22
CA GLY A 303 3.50 24.26 12.91
C GLY A 303 4.82 23.54 12.62
N GLY A 304 5.00 23.09 11.38
CA GLY A 304 6.17 22.31 10.98
C GLY A 304 7.50 23.01 11.27
N ALA A 305 7.57 24.33 11.07
CA ALA A 305 8.78 25.10 11.42
C ALA A 305 9.08 25.06 12.92
N ALA A 306 8.07 25.18 13.77
CA ALA A 306 8.22 25.12 15.23
C ALA A 306 8.60 23.70 15.68
N PHE A 307 8.03 22.67 15.05
CA PHE A 307 8.40 21.28 15.30
C PHE A 307 9.86 21.03 14.93
N LEU A 308 10.27 21.37 13.71
CA LEU A 308 11.63 21.14 13.22
C LEU A 308 12.68 21.86 14.09
N ALA A 309 12.40 23.10 14.49
CA ALA A 309 13.28 23.88 15.35
C ALA A 309 13.50 23.23 16.73
N ARG A 310 12.48 22.52 17.25
CA ARG A 310 12.52 21.93 18.59
C ARG A 310 12.94 20.47 18.60
N TYR A 311 12.44 19.67 17.65
CA TYR A 311 12.55 18.21 17.65
C TYR A 311 13.40 17.67 16.49
N GLY A 312 13.71 18.49 15.48
CA GLY A 312 14.39 18.04 14.27
C GLY A 312 13.48 17.20 13.37
N ALA A 313 14.09 16.32 12.56
CA ALA A 313 13.36 15.45 11.63
C ALA A 313 12.63 14.29 12.35
N THR A 314 11.65 13.72 11.66
CA THR A 314 10.97 12.48 12.05
C THR A 314 11.75 11.24 11.62
N VAL A 315 11.37 10.08 12.17
CA VAL A 315 11.95 8.77 11.79
C VAL A 315 11.32 8.17 10.52
N ASP A 316 10.29 8.80 9.96
CA ASP A 316 9.66 8.34 8.72
C ASP A 316 10.63 8.41 7.54
N PRO A 317 10.93 7.28 6.86
CA PRO A 317 11.81 7.30 5.70
C PRO A 317 11.14 7.82 4.42
N VAL A 318 9.82 8.06 4.44
CA VAL A 318 9.04 8.38 3.24
C VAL A 318 8.58 9.84 3.18
N THR A 319 8.12 10.40 4.30
CA THR A 319 7.60 11.77 4.35
C THR A 319 8.49 12.71 5.16
N GLN A 320 8.38 14.02 4.91
CA GLN A 320 9.11 15.05 5.63
C GLN A 320 8.15 16.11 6.18
N VAL A 321 8.48 16.66 7.34
CA VAL A 321 7.73 17.76 7.95
C VAL A 321 7.96 19.03 7.13
N GLU A 322 6.89 19.61 6.62
CA GLU A 322 6.92 20.85 5.84
C GLU A 322 6.85 22.07 6.77
N PRO A 323 7.80 23.02 6.70
CA PRO A 323 7.84 24.15 7.62
C PRO A 323 6.57 25.02 7.63
N GLY A 324 5.89 25.12 6.48
CA GLY A 324 4.72 25.97 6.27
C GLY A 324 3.36 25.31 6.57
N VAL A 325 3.34 24.10 7.13
CA VAL A 325 2.12 23.33 7.38
C VAL A 325 1.88 23.18 8.88
N ASP A 326 0.62 23.29 9.32
CA ASP A 326 0.20 22.98 10.68
C ASP A 326 -0.29 21.52 10.78
N TYR A 327 0.20 20.79 11.77
CA TYR A 327 -0.09 19.36 11.95
C TYR A 327 -0.91 19.09 13.21
N ARG A 328 -1.94 18.25 13.08
CA ARG A 328 -2.82 17.79 14.20
C ARG A 328 -2.19 16.62 14.96
N VAL A 329 -1.08 16.87 15.65
CA VAL A 329 -0.22 15.82 16.20
C VAL A 329 -0.90 14.97 17.28
N ALA A 330 -1.60 15.57 18.25
CA ALA A 330 -2.29 14.82 19.30
C ALA A 330 -3.37 13.89 18.74
N ALA A 331 -4.18 14.40 17.80
CA ALA A 331 -5.25 13.64 17.16
C ALA A 331 -4.69 12.48 16.33
N ALA A 332 -3.69 12.74 15.49
CA ALA A 332 -3.03 11.70 14.71
C ALA A 332 -2.45 10.61 15.61
N ALA A 333 -1.68 10.97 16.63
CA ALA A 333 -1.08 9.97 17.50
C ALA A 333 -2.11 9.13 18.26
N ARG A 334 -3.19 9.78 18.74
CA ARG A 334 -4.30 9.11 19.42
C ARG A 334 -4.95 8.08 18.51
N HIS A 335 -5.26 8.43 17.26
CA HIS A 335 -5.84 7.50 16.31
C HIS A 335 -4.95 6.26 16.16
N HIS A 336 -3.67 6.44 15.84
CA HIS A 336 -2.78 5.31 15.54
C HIS A 336 -2.57 4.37 16.74
N VAL A 337 -2.38 4.92 17.93
CA VAL A 337 -2.19 4.10 19.14
C VAL A 337 -3.47 3.37 19.53
N LEU A 338 -4.60 4.07 19.54
CA LEU A 338 -5.86 3.47 19.99
C LEU A 338 -6.42 2.49 18.95
N ASP A 339 -6.26 2.78 17.65
CA ASP A 339 -6.76 1.89 16.61
C ASP A 339 -5.94 0.60 16.50
N ASN A 340 -4.63 0.65 16.79
CA ASN A 340 -3.83 -0.57 16.92
C ASN A 340 -4.34 -1.48 18.07
N ALA A 341 -4.80 -0.89 19.18
CA ALA A 341 -5.42 -1.67 20.26
C ALA A 341 -6.78 -2.24 19.82
N ARG A 342 -7.59 -1.47 19.08
CA ARG A 342 -8.88 -1.94 18.54
C ARG A 342 -8.73 -3.05 17.50
N ALA A 343 -7.64 -3.07 16.72
CA ALA A 343 -7.38 -4.16 15.80
C ALA A 343 -7.30 -5.51 16.54
N ALA A 344 -6.66 -5.55 17.71
CA ALA A 344 -6.64 -6.74 18.55
C ALA A 344 -8.03 -7.11 19.09
N GLU A 345 -8.83 -6.12 19.49
CA GLU A 345 -10.22 -6.33 19.93
C GLU A 345 -11.10 -6.89 18.80
N PHE A 346 -10.96 -6.34 17.58
CA PHE A 346 -11.66 -6.79 16.38
C PHE A 346 -11.35 -8.25 16.04
N ILE A 347 -10.07 -8.62 16.03
CA ILE A 347 -9.61 -9.99 15.74
C ILE A 347 -10.15 -10.96 16.81
N GLU A 348 -10.01 -10.62 18.10
CA GLU A 348 -10.46 -11.50 19.18
C GLU A 348 -11.99 -11.64 19.22
N ALA A 349 -12.72 -10.58 18.88
CA ALA A 349 -14.17 -10.61 18.76
C ALA A 349 -14.61 -11.55 17.62
N LEU A 350 -14.00 -11.48 16.43
CA LEU A 350 -14.31 -12.42 15.35
C LEU A 350 -13.95 -13.86 15.72
N ALA A 351 -12.81 -14.08 16.37
CA ALA A 351 -12.40 -15.41 16.83
C ALA A 351 -13.36 -15.96 17.90
N SER A 352 -13.81 -15.11 18.83
CA SER A 352 -14.79 -15.47 19.87
C SER A 352 -16.16 -15.81 19.28
N TYR A 353 -16.62 -15.06 18.28
CA TYR A 353 -17.82 -15.42 17.53
C TYR A 353 -17.64 -16.78 16.83
N GLY A 354 -16.51 -17.02 16.17
CA GLY A 354 -16.23 -18.30 15.51
C GLY A 354 -16.27 -19.52 16.45
N ARG A 355 -15.89 -19.34 17.73
CA ARG A 355 -15.93 -20.41 18.74
C ARG A 355 -17.31 -20.61 19.38
N THR A 356 -18.09 -19.55 19.52
CA THR A 356 -19.29 -19.55 20.38
C THR A 356 -20.60 -19.37 19.62
N ALA A 357 -20.56 -18.78 18.42
CA ALA A 357 -21.70 -18.28 17.67
C ALA A 357 -22.55 -17.24 18.43
N GLU A 358 -22.04 -16.65 19.51
CA GLU A 358 -22.75 -15.66 20.31
C GLU A 358 -22.72 -14.28 19.62
N PRO A 359 -23.88 -13.69 19.23
CA PRO A 359 -23.93 -12.46 18.43
C PRO A 359 -23.27 -11.24 19.08
N VAL A 360 -23.09 -11.24 20.40
CA VAL A 360 -22.42 -10.17 21.14
C VAL A 360 -21.01 -9.92 20.60
N PHE A 361 -20.31 -10.96 20.18
CA PHE A 361 -18.95 -10.83 19.66
C PHE A 361 -18.91 -10.21 18.26
N LEU A 362 -19.89 -10.51 17.39
CA LEU A 362 -20.01 -9.77 16.12
C LEU A 362 -20.33 -8.30 16.33
N LYS A 363 -21.17 -8.00 17.34
CA LYS A 363 -21.47 -6.62 17.70
C LYS A 363 -20.20 -5.89 18.17
N GLN A 364 -19.36 -6.54 18.98
CA GLN A 364 -18.08 -5.98 19.42
C GLN A 364 -17.12 -5.70 18.26
N ALA A 365 -17.02 -6.64 17.30
CA ALA A 365 -16.21 -6.41 16.09
C ALA A 365 -16.73 -5.19 15.30
N GLY A 366 -18.05 -5.06 15.12
CA GLY A 366 -18.66 -3.90 14.46
C GLY A 366 -18.48 -2.59 15.24
N GLU A 367 -18.58 -2.62 16.57
CA GLU A 367 -18.32 -1.45 17.43
C GLU A 367 -16.85 -0.98 17.30
N ALA A 368 -15.89 -1.91 17.19
CA ALA A 368 -14.50 -1.57 16.91
C ALA A 368 -14.35 -0.89 15.53
N MET A 369 -14.98 -1.42 14.48
CA MET A 369 -14.93 -0.84 13.12
C MET A 369 -15.50 0.59 13.11
N LEU A 370 -16.65 0.80 13.77
CA LEU A 370 -17.28 2.12 13.87
C LEU A 370 -16.39 3.13 14.62
N ALA A 371 -15.73 2.69 15.68
CA ALA A 371 -14.81 3.54 16.44
C ALA A 371 -13.55 3.90 15.63
N GLY A 372 -13.01 2.94 14.86
CA GLY A 372 -11.88 3.20 13.96
C GLY A 372 -12.25 4.18 12.86
N HIS A 373 -13.41 4.00 12.22
CA HIS A 373 -13.93 4.94 11.23
C HIS A 373 -14.16 6.35 11.80
N ALA A 374 -14.70 6.46 13.02
CA ALA A 374 -14.84 7.75 13.70
C ALA A 374 -13.49 8.45 13.89
N GLY A 375 -12.44 7.73 14.30
CA GLY A 375 -11.09 8.27 14.39
C GLY A 375 -10.52 8.68 13.02
N TYR A 376 -10.70 7.85 11.99
CA TYR A 376 -10.27 8.16 10.63
C TYR A 376 -10.88 9.47 10.12
N ARG A 377 -12.17 9.68 10.36
CA ARG A 377 -12.89 10.90 9.98
C ARG A 377 -12.52 12.09 10.86
N ASP A 378 -12.61 11.95 12.18
CA ASP A 378 -12.58 13.08 13.11
C ASP A 378 -11.15 13.43 13.54
N ASP A 379 -10.31 12.42 13.79
CA ASP A 379 -8.93 12.63 14.25
C ASP A 379 -8.00 12.93 13.08
N LEU A 380 -8.09 12.16 11.98
CA LEU A 380 -7.22 12.32 10.83
C LEU A 380 -7.77 13.28 9.76
N GLY A 381 -9.08 13.51 9.73
CA GLY A 381 -9.69 14.34 8.69
C GLY A 381 -9.68 13.69 7.30
N LEU A 382 -9.66 12.36 7.24
CA LEU A 382 -9.58 11.61 5.98
C LEU A 382 -10.95 11.14 5.46
N GLY A 383 -12.02 11.38 6.21
CA GLY A 383 -13.39 11.05 5.78
C GLY A 383 -13.96 12.03 4.74
N ALA A 384 -15.14 11.70 4.23
CA ALA A 384 -15.95 12.54 3.35
C ALA A 384 -17.41 12.55 3.82
N ASP A 385 -18.19 13.52 3.38
CA ASP A 385 -19.61 13.64 3.80
C ASP A 385 -20.46 12.45 3.33
N GLU A 386 -20.05 11.80 2.24
CA GLU A 386 -20.69 10.61 1.68
C GLU A 386 -20.31 9.29 2.36
N ALA A 387 -19.29 9.29 3.24
CA ALA A 387 -18.67 8.11 3.82
C ALA A 387 -19.08 7.87 5.28
#